data_AF-A0A7S1YSC7-F1
#
_entry.id   AF-A0A7S1YSC7-F1
#
_cell.length_a   1.000
_cell.length_b   1.000
_cell.length_c   1.000
_cell.angle_alpha   90.00
_cell.angle_beta   90.00
_cell.angle_gamma   90.00
#
_symmetry.space_group_name_H-M   'P 1'
#
loop_
_entity.id
_entity.type
_entity.pdbx_description
1 polymer ?
#
loop_
_entity_poly.entity_id
_entity_poly.type
_entity_poly.pdbx_seq_one_letter_code
_entity_poly.pdbx_strand_id
1 'polypeptide(L)'
;ENMGRESMQLYSTGLYKLNRDGTPLRDADGRLQKVYENHHVMSNSRLFTGFWNSIRRGNVEDIDHSTHSRQDPMRLHVNNHDLSPKRDLNDGWVGDRYPL
;
A
#
# COMPACT_ATOMS: atom_id res chain seq x y z
N GLU A 1 5.99 6.57 3.35
CA GLU A 1 6.70 5.84 2.28
C GLU A 1 7.09 4.40 2.64
N ASN A 2 7.57 4.09 3.84
CA ASN A 2 8.03 2.72 4.16
C ASN A 2 6.92 1.65 4.17
N MET A 3 5.72 1.96 4.69
CA MET A 3 4.64 0.96 4.84
C MET A 3 4.00 0.53 3.50
N GLY A 4 3.99 1.42 2.50
CA GLY A 4 3.48 1.10 1.15
C GLY A 4 4.43 0.19 0.37
N ARG A 5 5.73 0.40 0.54
CA ARG A 5 6.75 -0.48 -0.05
C ARG A 5 6.73 -1.87 0.60
N GLU A 6 6.63 -1.92 1.93
CA GLU A 6 6.55 -3.17 2.68
C GLU A 6 5.28 -3.95 2.33
N SER A 7 4.10 -3.31 2.24
CA SER A 7 2.87 -3.99 1.80
C SER A 7 2.94 -4.53 0.37
N MET A 8 3.53 -3.79 -0.58
CA MET A 8 3.68 -4.29 -1.96
C MET A 8 4.74 -5.36 -2.12
N GLN A 9 5.75 -5.38 -1.25
CA GLN A 9 6.80 -6.41 -1.28
C GLN A 9 6.37 -7.69 -0.53
N LEU A 10 5.64 -7.58 0.58
CA LEU A 10 5.35 -8.71 1.45
C LEU A 10 4.07 -9.47 1.10
N TYR A 11 3.10 -8.85 0.42
CA TYR A 11 1.82 -9.49 0.13
C TYR A 11 1.38 -9.29 -1.33
N SER A 12 1.60 -10.33 -2.14
CA SER A 12 0.59 -10.95 -3.03
C SER A 12 0.90 -11.11 -4.53
N THR A 13 2.02 -10.63 -5.10
CA THR A 13 2.21 -10.79 -6.58
C THR A 13 3.63 -11.08 -7.07
N GLY A 14 4.68 -10.87 -6.27
CA GLY A 14 6.06 -11.06 -6.71
C GLY A 14 6.61 -9.87 -7.54
N LEU A 15 7.87 -9.96 -7.98
CA LEU A 15 8.55 -8.87 -8.70
C LEU A 15 8.20 -8.80 -10.19
N TYR A 16 7.82 -9.94 -10.79
CA TYR A 16 7.57 -10.09 -12.23
C TYR A 16 6.19 -10.65 -12.49
N LYS A 17 5.52 -10.14 -13.54
CA LYS A 17 4.24 -10.66 -13.99
C LYS A 17 4.45 -12.09 -14.48
N LEU A 18 3.48 -12.96 -14.18
CA LEU A 18 3.51 -14.35 -14.61
C LEU A 18 2.38 -14.59 -15.62
N ASN A 19 2.66 -15.45 -16.59
CA ASN A 19 1.66 -16.08 -17.44
C ASN A 19 0.73 -16.96 -16.58
N ARG A 20 -0.40 -17.38 -17.17
CA ARG A 20 -1.38 -18.25 -16.49
C ARG A 20 -0.81 -19.62 -16.10
N ASP A 21 0.28 -20.04 -16.76
CA ASP A 21 1.04 -21.26 -16.48
C ASP A 21 2.12 -21.08 -15.41
N GLY A 22 2.28 -19.88 -14.85
CA GLY A 22 3.27 -19.55 -13.83
C GLY A 22 4.65 -19.18 -14.37
N THR A 23 4.87 -19.18 -15.69
CA THR A 23 6.14 -18.73 -16.27
C THR A 23 6.24 -17.21 -16.32
N PRO A 24 7.44 -16.59 -16.26
CA PRO A 24 7.56 -15.13 -16.29
C PRO A 24 7.11 -14.54 -17.63
N LEU A 25 6.24 -13.53 -17.57
CA LEU A 25 5.78 -12.77 -18.71
C LEU A 25 6.93 -11.88 -19.24
N ARG A 26 7.18 -11.96 -20.55
CA ARG A 26 8.24 -11.20 -21.23
C ARG A 26 7.64 -10.26 -22.27
N ASP A 27 8.25 -9.09 -22.43
CA ASP A 27 7.91 -8.15 -23.51
C ASP A 27 8.44 -8.63 -24.88
N ALA A 28 8.16 -7.86 -25.93
CA ALA A 28 8.61 -8.14 -27.29
C ALA A 28 10.16 -8.17 -27.44
N ASP A 29 10.89 -7.57 -26.49
CA ASP A 29 12.35 -7.56 -26.41
C ASP A 29 12.90 -8.70 -25.52
N GLY A 30 12.03 -9.60 -25.02
CA GLY A 30 12.40 -10.72 -24.16
C GLY A 30 12.72 -10.33 -22.72
N ARG A 31 12.44 -9.10 -22.29
CA ARG A 31 12.67 -8.63 -20.92
C ARG A 31 11.49 -8.98 -20.02
N LEU A 32 11.80 -9.34 -18.78
CA LEU A 32 10.79 -9.63 -17.76
C LEU A 32 9.95 -8.40 -17.46
N GLN A 33 8.63 -8.54 -17.57
CA GLN A 33 7.72 -7.45 -17.23
C GLN A 33 7.57 -7.37 -15.71
N LYS A 34 7.93 -6.23 -15.12
CA LYS A 34 7.74 -6.00 -13.69
C LYS A 34 6.25 -5.91 -13.36
N VAL A 35 5.88 -6.41 -12.18
CA VAL A 35 4.50 -6.33 -11.68
C VAL A 35 4.08 -4.88 -11.49
N TYR A 36 4.97 -4.07 -10.91
CA TYR A 36 4.77 -2.67 -10.62
C TYR A 36 5.96 -1.84 -11.10
N GLU A 37 5.72 -0.55 -11.24
CA GLU A 37 6.75 0.46 -11.49
C GLU A 37 6.84 1.41 -10.30
N ASN A 38 7.84 2.30 -10.30
CA ASN A 38 8.04 3.25 -9.20
C ASN A 38 6.80 4.13 -8.95
N HIS A 39 6.10 4.52 -10.03
CA HIS A 39 4.89 5.32 -9.91
C HIS A 39 3.71 4.57 -9.26
N HIS A 40 3.63 3.25 -9.45
CA HIS A 40 2.65 2.39 -8.77
C HIS A 40 2.95 2.30 -7.26
N VAL A 41 4.22 2.20 -6.87
CA VAL A 41 4.63 2.19 -5.45
C VAL A 41 4.30 3.52 -4.76
N MET A 42 4.54 4.64 -5.44
CA MET A 42 4.19 5.98 -4.94
C MET A 42 2.68 6.14 -4.80
N SER A 43 1.92 5.67 -5.78
CA SER A 43 0.46 5.68 -5.75
C SER A 43 -0.10 4.86 -4.58
N ASN A 44 0.38 3.62 -4.41
CA ASN A 44 -0.07 2.77 -3.31
C ASN A 44 0.35 3.33 -1.95
N SER A 45 1.52 3.97 -1.85
CA SER A 45 1.94 4.64 -0.61
C SER A 45 0.97 5.75 -0.16
N ARG A 46 0.24 6.37 -1.10
CA ARG A 46 -0.79 7.36 -0.77
C ARG A 46 -2.03 6.75 -0.13
N LEU A 47 -2.34 5.46 -0.36
CA LEU A 47 -3.46 4.77 0.32
C LEU A 47 -3.29 4.74 1.83
N PHE A 48 -2.05 4.71 2.32
CA PHE A 48 -1.76 4.63 3.75
C PHE A 48 -1.56 5.99 4.42
N THR A 49 -1.72 7.10 3.69
CA THR A 49 -1.66 8.44 4.29
C THR A 49 -2.82 8.65 5.26
N GLY A 50 -2.64 9.46 6.30
CA GLY A 50 -3.70 9.73 7.28
C GLY A 50 -4.02 8.58 8.25
N PHE A 51 -3.44 7.39 8.12
CA PHE A 51 -3.54 6.37 9.16
C PHE A 51 -2.63 6.73 10.34
N TRP A 52 -3.21 6.78 11.54
CA TRP A 52 -2.49 7.03 12.78
C TRP A 52 -2.85 5.99 13.83
N ASN A 53 -1.92 5.72 14.75
CA ASN A 53 -2.14 4.76 15.82
C ASN A 53 -3.28 5.24 16.74
N SER A 54 -4.16 4.32 17.13
CA SER A 54 -5.20 4.63 18.12
C SER A 54 -4.56 4.96 19.47
N ILE A 55 -5.27 5.73 20.30
CA ILE A 55 -4.86 6.02 21.68
C ILE A 55 -4.87 4.72 22.50
N ARG A 56 -3.88 4.55 23.38
CA ARG A 56 -3.78 3.39 24.27
C ARG A 56 -5.02 3.24 25.16
N ARG A 57 -5.52 2.01 25.32
CA ARG A 57 -6.59 1.70 26.29
C ARG A 57 -5.98 1.46 27.66
N GLY A 58 -6.63 1.97 28.72
CA GLY A 58 -6.13 1.83 30.10
C GLY A 58 -6.22 0.41 30.66
N ASN A 59 -6.90 -0.52 29.98
CA ASN A 59 -7.09 -1.90 30.40
C ASN A 59 -6.22 -2.91 29.62
N VAL A 60 -5.22 -2.42 28.89
CA VAL A 60 -4.25 -3.25 28.17
C VAL A 60 -2.88 -3.00 28.77
N GLU A 61 -2.31 -4.04 29.36
CA GLU A 61 -0.93 -4.03 29.86
C GLU A 61 0.02 -4.08 28.65
N ASP A 62 0.77 -3.00 28.45
CA ASP A 62 1.83 -2.92 27.45
C ASP A 62 3.11 -2.49 28.19
N ILE A 63 4.22 -3.19 27.91
CA ILE A 63 5.52 -2.91 28.54
C ILE A 63 6.04 -1.54 28.11
N ASP A 64 5.60 -1.04 26.95
CA ASP A 64 6.02 0.25 26.44
C ASP A 64 5.19 1.42 27.02
N HIS A 65 5.88 2.50 27.40
CA HIS A 65 5.28 3.74 27.91
C HIS A 65 4.65 4.62 26.81
N SER A 66 4.53 4.11 25.58
CA SER A 66 3.87 4.81 24.48
C SER A 66 2.41 5.15 24.81
N THR A 67 1.99 6.37 24.45
CA THR A 67 0.58 6.82 24.52
C THR A 67 -0.29 6.22 23.41
N HIS A 68 0.33 5.54 22.44
CA HIS A 68 -0.33 4.93 21.29
C HIS A 68 -0.49 3.42 21.50
N SER A 69 -1.65 2.91 21.11
CA SER A 69 -1.94 1.47 21.09
C SER A 69 -1.24 0.80 19.91
N ARG A 70 -0.60 -0.36 20.18
CA ARG A 70 -0.08 -1.28 19.15
C ARG A 70 -1.02 -2.43 18.82
N GLN A 71 -2.03 -2.65 19.67
CA GLN A 71 -2.99 -3.74 19.53
C GLN A 71 -4.24 -3.28 18.78
N ASP A 72 -4.61 -2.02 18.93
CA ASP A 72 -5.76 -1.45 18.24
C ASP A 72 -5.43 -1.15 16.77
N PRO A 73 -6.42 -1.31 15.87
CA PRO A 73 -6.25 -0.89 14.49
C PRO A 73 -5.96 0.62 14.40
N MET A 74 -5.14 1.00 13.41
CA MET A 74 -4.93 2.41 13.08
C MET A 74 -6.25 3.07 12.66
N ARG A 75 -6.42 4.33 13.05
CA ARG A 75 -7.58 5.14 12.69
C ARG A 75 -7.24 6.08 11.54
N LEU A 76 -8.20 6.29 10.65
CA LEU A 76 -8.06 7.23 9.54
C LEU A 76 -8.36 8.66 10.00
N HIS A 77 -7.36 9.53 9.92
CA HIS A 77 -7.49 10.97 10.04
C HIS A 77 -7.70 11.56 8.65
N VAL A 78 -8.96 11.79 8.28
CA VAL A 78 -9.37 12.22 6.92
C VAL A 78 -8.64 13.49 6.47
N ASN A 79 -8.40 14.45 7.38
CA ASN A 79 -7.70 15.71 7.06
C ASN A 79 -6.23 15.50 6.65
N ASN A 80 -5.64 14.37 7.01
CA ASN A 80 -4.25 14.01 6.70
C ASN A 80 -4.17 12.91 5.63
N HIS A 81 -5.32 12.49 5.09
CA HIS A 81 -5.41 11.50 4.03
C HIS A 81 -5.35 12.18 2.67
N ASP A 82 -4.54 11.65 1.78
CA ASP A 82 -4.55 12.01 0.37
C ASP A 82 -5.88 11.52 -0.24
N LEU A 83 -6.75 12.44 -0.65
CA LEU A 83 -8.04 12.14 -1.31
C LEU A 83 -7.93 12.12 -2.84
N SER A 84 -6.73 12.27 -3.39
CA SER A 84 -6.50 12.28 -4.83
C SER A 84 -6.73 10.89 -5.41
N PRO A 85 -7.10 10.81 -6.70
CA PRO A 85 -7.15 9.54 -7.41
C PRO A 85 -5.80 8.82 -7.33
N LYS A 86 -5.82 7.52 -7.04
CA LYS A 86 -4.62 6.69 -7.00
C LYS A 86 -4.67 5.73 -8.16
N ARG A 87 -3.54 5.49 -8.82
CA ARG A 87 -3.43 4.48 -9.88
C ARG A 87 -3.46 3.07 -9.33
N ASP A 88 -4.21 2.20 -10.00
CA ASP A 88 -4.18 0.76 -9.87
C ASP A 88 -2.93 0.19 -10.57
N LEU A 89 -2.61 -1.08 -10.30
CA LEU A 89 -1.51 -1.83 -10.91
C LEU A 89 -1.68 -2.08 -12.42
N ASN A 90 -2.91 -1.97 -12.93
CA ASN A 90 -3.25 -2.15 -14.34
C ASN A 90 -3.51 -0.81 -15.06
N ASP A 91 -2.86 0.27 -14.62
CA ASP A 91 -3.08 1.64 -15.12
C ASP A 91 -4.53 2.16 -14.97
N GLY A 92 -5.33 1.50 -14.11
CA GLY A 92 -6.65 1.97 -13.68
C GLY A 92 -6.58 3.02 -12.57
N TRP A 93 -7.74 3.40 -12.02
CA TRP A 93 -7.84 4.31 -10.88
C TRP A 93 -8.58 3.64 -9.71
N VAL A 94 -8.07 3.81 -8.50
CA VAL A 94 -8.62 3.37 -7.22
C VAL A 94 -8.80 4.60 -6.33
N GLY A 95 -10.02 4.79 -5.82
CA GLY A 95 -10.37 5.87 -4.89
C GLY A 95 -11.69 6.54 -5.24
N ASP A 96 -12.18 7.35 -4.31
CA ASP A 96 -13.53 7.95 -4.36
C ASP A 96 -13.68 9.08 -5.38
N ARG A 97 -12.57 9.58 -5.98
CA ARG A 97 -12.59 10.71 -6.90
C ARG A 97 -11.83 10.37 -8.19
N TYR A 98 -12.48 10.63 -9.33
CA TYR A 98 -11.84 10.55 -10.64
C TYR A 98 -10.89 11.75 -10.85
N PRO A 99 -9.76 11.57 -11.56
CA PRO A 99 -8.98 12.70 -12.03
C PRO A 99 -9.83 13.52 -13.01
N LEU A 100 -9.89 14.83 -12.81
CA LEU A 100 -10.47 15.78 -13.76
C LEU A 100 -9.56 15.93 -14.98
#